data_AF-A0A7W0QF99-F1
#
_entry.id   AF-A0A7W0QF99-F1
#
_cell.length_a   1.000
_cell.length_b   1.000
_cell.length_c   1.000
_cell.angle_alpha   90.00
_cell.angle_beta   90.00
_cell.angle_gamma   90.00
#
_symmetry.space_group_name_H-M   'P 1'
#
loop_
_entity.id
_entity.type
_entity.pdbx_description
1 polymer ?
#
loop_
_entity_poly.entity_id
_entity_poly.type
_entity_poly.pdbx_seq_one_letter_code
_entity_poly.pdbx_strand_id
1 'polypeptide(L)'
;IQLNAGVAMGEATTMQGMLPLLAAAGAEIYDEESSMWTGATPEMVQVLETYATVYGDEGLGDPDLQVRQDGRDRSFLEFSEGKIAMLLESDYFWRDVINPEAGVAPMENRDEVVGWASIPGYEPGGALGGNDAASMSGGGGFLVNPNSENAEMAWELLKFMNSKESVTQGAGDTPKITQREDVNAEILDVDPMLKYIAEDVLPVTHYRPGLAQYPQVSVAMQEASEAVVTGTSADDAAADYQSALERIVGDDAVNGG
;
A
#
# COMPACT_ATOMS: atom_id res chain seq x y z
N ILE A 1 -6.15 -9.35 13.18
CA ILE A 1 -5.46 -8.91 11.95
C ILE A 1 -5.93 -7.50 11.66
N GLN A 2 -5.03 -6.60 11.30
CA GLN A 2 -5.36 -5.28 10.77
C GLN A 2 -5.05 -5.26 9.27
N LEU A 3 -6.08 -5.07 8.47
CA LEU A 3 -6.02 -4.85 7.02
C LEU A 3 -6.78 -3.56 6.72
N ASN A 4 -6.09 -2.51 6.29
CA ASN A 4 -6.71 -1.18 6.14
C ASN A 4 -7.94 -1.25 5.21
N ALA A 5 -9.08 -0.83 5.74
CA ALA A 5 -10.36 -0.75 5.05
C ALA A 5 -11.04 0.59 5.38
N GLY A 6 -12.07 0.92 4.62
CA GLY A 6 -12.87 2.11 4.89
C GLY A 6 -12.31 3.37 4.25
N VAL A 7 -13.16 4.40 4.17
CA VAL A 7 -12.81 5.73 3.64
C VAL A 7 -11.99 6.52 4.65
N ALA A 8 -12.17 6.24 5.95
CA ALA A 8 -11.54 6.98 7.03
C ALA A 8 -9.99 6.93 7.00
N MET A 9 -9.41 5.85 6.49
CA MET A 9 -7.95 5.70 6.37
C MET A 9 -7.40 6.28 5.05
N GLY A 10 -8.27 6.74 4.15
CA GLY A 10 -7.93 7.34 2.87
C GLY A 10 -7.11 6.40 1.99
N GLU A 11 -6.07 6.95 1.35
CA GLU A 11 -5.16 6.20 0.47
C GLU A 11 -4.51 5.01 1.18
N ALA A 12 -4.47 4.98 2.52
CA ALA A 12 -3.91 3.84 3.23
C ALA A 12 -4.70 2.54 3.02
N THR A 13 -6.03 2.64 2.92
CA THR A 13 -6.91 1.52 2.56
C THR A 13 -6.55 0.97 1.18
N THR A 14 -6.30 1.87 0.22
CA THR A 14 -5.99 1.48 -1.14
C THR A 14 -4.58 0.90 -1.27
N MET A 15 -3.57 1.59 -0.75
CA MET A 15 -2.15 1.26 -0.97
C MET A 15 -1.59 0.20 -0.03
N GLN A 16 -2.16 0.02 1.15
CA GLN A 16 -1.72 -0.99 2.14
C GLN A 16 -2.75 -2.11 2.32
N GLY A 17 -3.84 -2.10 1.54
CA GLY A 17 -4.88 -3.12 1.58
C GLY A 17 -5.29 -3.57 0.17
N MET A 18 -6.18 -2.82 -0.47
CA MET A 18 -6.85 -3.22 -1.71
C MET A 18 -5.88 -3.56 -2.85
N LEU A 19 -4.92 -2.67 -3.17
CA LEU A 19 -4.03 -2.88 -4.32
C LEU A 19 -3.01 -4.00 -4.12
N PRO A 20 -2.33 -4.13 -2.96
CA PRO A 20 -1.50 -5.31 -2.71
C PRO A 20 -2.28 -6.62 -2.78
N LEU A 21 -3.53 -6.65 -2.29
CA LEU A 21 -4.39 -7.84 -2.39
C LEU A 21 -4.86 -8.10 -3.83
N LEU A 22 -5.12 -7.06 -4.63
CA LEU A 22 -5.45 -7.22 -6.04
C LEU A 22 -4.24 -7.78 -6.83
N ALA A 23 -3.05 -7.28 -6.54
CA ALA A 23 -1.81 -7.83 -7.07
C ALA A 23 -1.59 -9.28 -6.59
N ALA A 24 -1.93 -9.61 -5.34
CA ALA A 24 -1.89 -11.00 -4.84
C ALA A 24 -2.87 -11.93 -5.56
N ALA A 25 -4.00 -11.39 -6.03
CA ALA A 25 -4.98 -12.09 -6.86
C ALA A 25 -4.57 -12.16 -8.34
N GLY A 26 -3.42 -11.60 -8.72
CA GLY A 26 -2.90 -11.68 -10.08
C GLY A 26 -3.39 -10.58 -11.02
N ALA A 27 -4.09 -9.55 -10.50
CA ALA A 27 -4.63 -8.46 -11.28
C ALA A 27 -3.96 -7.12 -10.96
N GLU A 28 -3.88 -6.25 -11.97
CA GLU A 28 -3.56 -4.84 -11.80
C GLU A 28 -4.85 -4.00 -11.79
N ILE A 29 -4.80 -2.79 -11.22
CA ILE A 29 -5.97 -1.89 -11.19
C ILE A 29 -6.25 -1.25 -12.55
N TYR A 30 -5.23 -1.13 -13.39
CA TYR A 30 -5.31 -0.53 -14.72
C TYR A 30 -4.33 -1.26 -15.64
N ASP A 31 -4.87 -1.86 -16.70
CA ASP A 31 -4.10 -2.53 -17.74
C ASP A 31 -3.67 -1.49 -18.78
N GLU A 32 -2.36 -1.23 -18.87
CA GLU A 32 -1.82 -0.28 -19.83
C GLU A 32 -1.93 -0.75 -21.29
N GLU A 33 -1.92 -2.06 -21.54
CA GLU A 33 -2.02 -2.62 -22.89
C GLU A 33 -3.42 -2.46 -23.47
N SER A 34 -4.45 -2.78 -22.69
CA SER A 34 -5.85 -2.62 -23.11
C SER A 34 -6.40 -1.22 -22.80
N SER A 35 -5.73 -0.43 -21.96
CA SER A 35 -6.21 0.86 -21.45
C SER A 35 -7.52 0.75 -20.67
N MET A 36 -7.67 -0.33 -19.91
CA MET A 36 -8.90 -0.67 -19.18
C MET A 36 -8.66 -0.70 -17.69
N TRP A 37 -9.65 -0.23 -16.92
CA TRP A 37 -9.66 -0.32 -15.45
C TRP A 37 -10.26 -1.64 -14.99
N THR A 38 -9.70 -2.24 -13.95
CA THR A 38 -10.25 -3.45 -13.33
C THR A 38 -11.47 -3.09 -12.49
N GLY A 39 -12.63 -3.60 -12.91
CA GLY A 39 -13.92 -3.41 -12.26
C GLY A 39 -14.30 -4.58 -11.35
N ALA A 40 -15.53 -5.08 -11.46
CA ALA A 40 -16.03 -6.24 -10.72
C ALA A 40 -15.53 -7.58 -11.31
N THR A 41 -14.22 -7.73 -11.47
CA THR A 41 -13.62 -9.00 -11.91
C THR A 41 -13.59 -10.03 -10.77
N PRO A 42 -13.41 -11.33 -11.06
CA PRO A 42 -13.26 -12.35 -10.02
C PRO A 42 -12.16 -12.03 -9.00
N GLU A 43 -11.06 -11.41 -9.44
CA GLU A 43 -9.95 -10.99 -8.58
C GLU A 43 -10.38 -9.88 -7.62
N MET A 44 -11.14 -8.89 -8.08
CA MET A 44 -11.70 -7.84 -7.20
C MET A 44 -12.68 -8.41 -6.19
N VAL A 45 -13.55 -9.33 -6.61
CA VAL A 45 -14.46 -10.05 -5.70
C VAL A 45 -13.66 -10.82 -4.66
N GLN A 46 -12.61 -11.55 -5.05
CA GLN A 46 -11.74 -12.29 -4.13
C GLN A 46 -11.06 -11.39 -3.09
N VAL A 47 -10.62 -10.18 -3.48
CA VAL A 47 -10.11 -9.17 -2.55
C VAL A 47 -11.19 -8.78 -1.53
N LEU A 48 -12.39 -8.48 -1.99
CA LEU A 48 -13.51 -8.10 -1.12
C LEU A 48 -13.97 -9.26 -0.22
N GLU A 49 -13.94 -10.51 -0.70
CA GLU A 49 -14.16 -11.70 0.12
C GLU A 49 -13.12 -11.85 1.24
N THR A 50 -11.87 -11.44 1.00
CA THR A 50 -10.84 -11.40 2.05
C THR A 50 -11.19 -10.39 3.14
N TYR A 51 -11.70 -9.20 2.78
CA TYR A 51 -12.24 -8.25 3.77
C TYR A 51 -13.43 -8.83 4.54
N ALA A 52 -14.36 -9.50 3.83
CA ALA A 52 -15.51 -10.16 4.47
C ALA A 52 -15.09 -11.27 5.44
N THR A 53 -14.04 -12.02 5.09
CA THR A 53 -13.45 -13.05 5.96
C THR A 53 -12.83 -12.40 7.20
N VAL A 54 -12.02 -11.35 7.04
CA VAL A 54 -11.34 -10.72 8.18
C VAL A 54 -12.33 -10.04 9.13
N TYR A 55 -13.34 -9.34 8.61
CA TYR A 55 -14.18 -8.44 9.40
C TYR A 55 -15.63 -8.91 9.58
N GLY A 56 -16.05 -9.96 8.88
CA GLY A 56 -17.36 -10.58 9.01
C GLY A 56 -17.38 -11.67 10.09
N ASP A 57 -18.04 -12.79 9.78
CA ASP A 57 -18.38 -13.82 10.77
C ASP A 57 -17.17 -14.52 11.39
N GLU A 58 -16.02 -14.59 10.70
CA GLU A 58 -14.81 -15.18 11.30
C GLU A 58 -14.16 -14.28 12.35
N GLY A 59 -14.47 -12.97 12.34
CA GLY A 59 -14.05 -12.02 13.39
C GLY A 59 -12.55 -11.96 13.61
N LEU A 60 -11.74 -12.04 12.53
CA LEU A 60 -10.28 -12.03 12.62
C LEU A 60 -9.70 -10.63 12.81
N GLY A 61 -10.47 -9.57 12.55
CA GLY A 61 -10.12 -8.17 12.75
C GLY A 61 -11.26 -7.37 13.42
N ASP A 62 -10.96 -6.13 13.78
CA ASP A 62 -11.95 -5.22 14.38
C ASP A 62 -12.56 -4.32 13.29
N PRO A 63 -13.85 -4.51 12.92
CA PRO A 63 -14.52 -3.68 11.93
C PRO A 63 -14.71 -2.23 12.41
N ASP A 64 -14.83 -2.00 13.72
CA ASP A 64 -14.99 -0.65 14.27
C ASP A 64 -13.73 0.18 14.05
N LEU A 65 -12.54 -0.45 14.07
CA LEU A 65 -11.30 0.27 13.72
C LEU A 65 -11.31 0.77 12.28
N GLN A 66 -12.00 0.13 11.34
CA GLN A 66 -11.91 0.48 9.93
C GLN A 66 -12.74 1.72 9.56
N VAL A 67 -13.87 1.93 10.23
CA VAL A 67 -14.80 3.06 9.97
C VAL A 67 -14.48 4.30 10.81
N ARG A 68 -13.49 4.22 11.69
CA ARG A 68 -13.08 5.30 12.58
C ARG A 68 -12.06 6.21 11.93
N GLN A 69 -12.23 7.52 12.14
CA GLN A 69 -11.28 8.55 11.71
C GLN A 69 -9.87 8.37 12.31
N ASP A 70 -9.78 7.89 13.55
CA ASP A 70 -8.50 7.59 14.22
C ASP A 70 -8.14 6.10 14.19
N GLY A 71 -8.81 5.31 13.33
CA GLY A 71 -8.71 3.86 13.29
C GLY A 71 -7.30 3.32 13.02
N ARG A 72 -6.62 3.89 12.03
CA ARG A 72 -5.25 3.48 11.65
C ARG A 72 -4.24 3.78 12.76
N ASP A 73 -4.30 4.96 13.35
CA ASP A 73 -3.40 5.33 14.45
C ASP A 73 -3.65 4.47 15.70
N ARG A 74 -4.92 4.09 15.94
CA ARG A 74 -5.26 3.15 17.02
C ARG A 74 -4.75 1.75 16.74
N SER A 75 -4.88 1.24 15.53
CA SER A 75 -4.39 -0.10 15.20
C SER A 75 -2.87 -0.20 15.38
N PHE A 76 -2.14 0.88 15.12
CA PHE A 76 -0.71 0.97 15.44
C PHE A 76 -0.40 0.86 16.92
N LEU A 77 -1.13 1.60 17.76
CA LEU A 77 -0.99 1.50 19.22
C LEU A 77 -1.41 0.12 19.73
N GLU A 78 -2.50 -0.44 19.21
CA GLU A 78 -2.98 -1.75 19.63
C GLU A 78 -2.02 -2.88 19.22
N PHE A 79 -1.34 -2.76 18.07
CA PHE A 79 -0.25 -3.67 17.71
C PHE A 79 0.92 -3.54 18.67
N SER A 80 1.36 -2.32 19.01
CA SER A 80 2.50 -2.14 19.93
C SER A 80 2.19 -2.61 21.36
N GLU A 81 0.92 -2.61 21.75
CA GLU A 81 0.41 -3.18 23.00
C GLU A 81 0.14 -4.70 22.94
N GLY A 82 0.39 -5.36 21.80
CA GLY A 82 0.23 -6.80 21.61
C GLY A 82 -1.22 -7.27 21.47
N LYS A 83 -2.17 -6.38 21.17
CA LYS A 83 -3.59 -6.69 20.94
C LYS A 83 -3.85 -7.12 19.49
N ILE A 84 -3.03 -6.66 18.54
CA ILE A 84 -3.10 -7.06 17.13
C ILE A 84 -1.87 -7.91 16.81
N ALA A 85 -2.10 -9.15 16.33
CA ALA A 85 -1.04 -10.10 16.04
C ALA A 85 -0.41 -9.94 14.65
N MET A 86 -1.18 -9.45 13.66
CA MET A 86 -0.73 -9.23 12.28
C MET A 86 -1.32 -7.93 11.75
N LEU A 87 -0.50 -7.15 11.06
CA LEU A 87 -0.86 -5.84 10.53
C LEU A 87 -0.20 -5.68 9.16
N LEU A 88 -1.00 -5.40 8.13
CA LEU A 88 -0.50 -5.14 6.77
C LEU A 88 -0.13 -3.66 6.64
N GLU A 89 1.16 -3.38 6.51
CA GLU A 89 1.72 -2.04 6.33
C GLU A 89 3.06 -2.10 5.59
N SER A 90 3.58 -0.92 5.21
CA SER A 90 4.90 -0.80 4.59
C SER A 90 6.05 -0.72 5.60
N ASP A 91 7.29 -0.58 5.09
CA ASP A 91 8.48 -0.20 5.87
C ASP A 91 8.25 0.99 6.82
N TYR A 92 7.30 1.88 6.51
CA TYR A 92 6.86 2.99 7.37
C TYR A 92 6.50 2.52 8.77
N PHE A 93 5.73 1.44 8.88
CA PHE A 93 5.30 0.94 10.19
C PHE A 93 6.52 0.53 11.02
N TRP A 94 7.46 -0.19 10.42
CA TRP A 94 8.72 -0.56 11.06
C TRP A 94 9.51 0.69 11.47
N ARG A 95 9.92 1.52 10.52
CA ARG A 95 10.92 2.58 10.76
C ARG A 95 10.39 3.80 11.53
N ASP A 96 9.10 4.13 11.40
CA ASP A 96 8.52 5.36 11.97
C ASP A 96 7.45 5.10 13.05
N VAL A 97 6.78 3.94 13.06
CA VAL A 97 5.69 3.68 14.03
C VAL A 97 6.18 2.90 15.23
N ILE A 98 6.68 1.68 15.02
CA ILE A 98 7.13 0.79 16.10
C ILE A 98 8.63 0.88 16.36
N ASN A 99 9.28 1.95 15.91
CA ASN A 99 10.69 2.19 16.19
C ASN A 99 10.94 2.34 17.69
N PRO A 100 11.87 1.56 18.28
CA PRO A 100 12.13 1.59 19.73
C PRO A 100 12.53 2.97 20.27
N GLU A 101 13.21 3.78 19.48
CA GLU A 101 13.82 5.04 19.94
C GLU A 101 12.95 6.27 19.64
N ALA A 102 12.31 6.29 18.48
CA ALA A 102 11.64 7.50 17.95
C ALA A 102 10.25 7.24 17.36
N GLY A 103 9.70 6.03 17.53
CA GLY A 103 8.43 5.63 16.95
C GLY A 103 7.24 6.44 17.47
N VAL A 104 6.20 6.56 16.65
CA VAL A 104 4.89 7.10 17.08
C VAL A 104 4.27 6.23 18.19
N ALA A 105 4.43 4.91 18.10
CA ALA A 105 3.98 3.91 19.05
C ALA A 105 5.13 2.93 19.33
N PRO A 106 6.19 3.38 20.04
CA PRO A 106 7.45 2.67 20.12
C PRO A 106 7.30 1.32 20.82
N MET A 107 8.01 0.30 20.32
CA MET A 107 8.10 -1.03 20.91
C MET A 107 9.55 -1.30 21.31
N GLU A 108 9.87 -1.30 22.60
CA GLU A 108 11.28 -1.43 23.05
C GLU A 108 11.93 -2.75 22.62
N ASN A 109 11.17 -3.85 22.59
CA ASN A 109 11.63 -5.18 22.21
C ASN A 109 11.20 -5.59 20.79
N ARG A 110 10.90 -4.62 19.92
CA ARG A 110 10.38 -4.84 18.56
C ARG A 110 11.15 -5.91 17.78
N ASP A 111 12.48 -5.79 17.75
CA ASP A 111 13.36 -6.64 16.95
C ASP A 111 13.44 -8.09 17.48
N GLU A 112 12.96 -8.35 18.71
CA GLU A 112 12.88 -9.69 19.29
C GLU A 112 11.53 -10.37 19.04
N VAL A 113 10.44 -9.59 18.90
CA VAL A 113 9.06 -10.11 18.94
C VAL A 113 8.26 -9.88 17.67
N VAL A 114 8.69 -8.98 16.78
CA VAL A 114 8.00 -8.66 15.54
C VAL A 114 8.71 -9.33 14.36
N GLY A 115 7.99 -10.23 13.69
CA GLY A 115 8.39 -10.78 12.40
C GLY A 115 7.78 -10.00 11.23
N TRP A 116 8.31 -10.24 10.03
CA TRP A 116 7.82 -9.69 8.76
C TRP A 116 7.81 -10.76 7.68
N ALA A 117 6.93 -10.58 6.69
CA ALA A 117 6.80 -11.45 5.52
C ALA A 117 6.18 -10.66 4.36
N SER A 118 6.46 -11.08 3.13
CA SER A 118 5.74 -10.60 1.95
C SER A 118 4.26 -10.96 2.02
N ILE A 119 3.44 -10.16 1.36
CA ILE A 119 2.04 -10.51 1.09
C ILE A 119 2.04 -11.67 0.09
N PRO A 120 1.52 -12.86 0.45
CA PRO A 120 1.52 -14.00 -0.46
C PRO A 120 0.49 -13.80 -1.57
N GLY A 121 0.73 -14.41 -2.73
CA GLY A 121 -0.36 -14.67 -3.69
C GLY A 121 -1.41 -15.59 -3.08
N TYR A 122 -2.65 -15.55 -3.60
CA TYR A 122 -3.69 -16.49 -3.16
C TYR A 122 -3.35 -17.94 -3.53
N GLU A 123 -2.56 -18.13 -4.58
CA GLU A 123 -2.00 -19.41 -5.00
C GLU A 123 -0.49 -19.24 -5.30
N PRO A 124 0.32 -20.31 -5.20
CA PRO A 124 1.73 -20.27 -5.59
C PRO A 124 1.91 -19.84 -7.05
N GLY A 125 2.78 -18.86 -7.29
CA GLY A 125 2.97 -18.22 -8.60
C GLY A 125 1.75 -17.46 -9.13
N GLY A 126 0.72 -17.25 -8.30
CA GLY A 126 -0.55 -16.62 -8.69
C GLY A 126 -0.58 -15.11 -8.53
N ALA A 127 0.40 -14.50 -7.86
CA ALA A 127 0.48 -13.05 -7.77
C ALA A 127 0.88 -12.44 -9.12
N LEU A 128 0.58 -11.15 -9.29
CA LEU A 128 0.81 -10.39 -10.51
C LEU A 128 2.26 -10.53 -10.98
N GLY A 129 2.45 -10.72 -12.29
CA GLY A 129 3.75 -11.03 -12.87
C GLY A 129 4.20 -12.49 -12.72
N GLY A 130 3.36 -13.39 -12.19
CA GLY A 130 3.69 -14.80 -11.97
C GLY A 130 4.57 -15.03 -10.73
N ASN A 131 4.43 -14.17 -9.73
CA ASN A 131 5.21 -14.19 -8.50
C ASN A 131 4.50 -14.98 -7.38
N ASP A 132 5.25 -15.42 -6.37
CA ASP A 132 4.68 -15.99 -5.13
C ASP A 132 4.22 -14.91 -4.15
N ALA A 133 4.68 -13.68 -4.34
CA ALA A 133 4.45 -12.55 -3.46
C ALA A 133 3.97 -11.33 -4.24
N ALA A 134 3.15 -10.52 -3.59
CA ALA A 134 2.65 -9.26 -4.10
C ALA A 134 3.23 -8.07 -3.32
N SER A 135 3.45 -6.97 -4.03
CA SER A 135 3.86 -5.70 -3.43
C SER A 135 3.34 -4.53 -4.26
N MET A 136 3.02 -3.43 -3.57
CA MET A 136 2.69 -2.15 -4.19
C MET A 136 3.60 -1.06 -3.65
N SER A 137 4.28 -0.35 -4.54
CA SER A 137 5.19 0.71 -4.16
C SER A 137 4.49 2.06 -4.20
N GLY A 138 4.56 2.75 -3.07
CA GLY A 138 4.25 4.16 -2.97
C GLY A 138 5.49 5.02 -3.20
N GLY A 139 5.59 6.09 -2.43
CA GLY A 139 6.69 7.03 -2.49
C GLY A 139 6.33 8.35 -3.15
N GLY A 140 7.24 9.30 -3.03
CA GLY A 140 7.12 10.64 -3.57
C GLY A 140 8.33 10.99 -4.43
N GLY A 141 8.15 12.00 -5.27
CA GLY A 141 9.22 12.56 -6.09
C GLY A 141 9.09 14.07 -6.17
N PHE A 142 10.09 14.70 -6.77
CA PHE A 142 10.06 16.12 -7.07
C PHE A 142 9.83 16.34 -8.55
N LEU A 143 9.00 17.34 -8.87
CA LEU A 143 8.69 17.76 -10.22
C LEU A 143 9.06 19.23 -10.39
N VAL A 144 9.63 19.58 -11.54
CA VAL A 144 9.87 20.99 -11.89
C VAL A 144 8.61 21.52 -12.56
N ASN A 145 8.04 22.60 -12.00
CA ASN A 145 6.90 23.28 -12.63
C ASN A 145 7.34 23.81 -14.01
N PRO A 146 6.66 23.42 -15.11
CA PRO A 146 7.03 23.87 -16.46
C PRO A 146 6.87 25.38 -16.67
N ASN A 147 6.13 26.07 -15.79
CA ASN A 147 5.95 27.52 -15.81
C ASN A 147 6.90 28.27 -14.87
N SER A 148 7.90 27.59 -14.28
CA SER A 148 8.86 28.23 -13.38
C SER A 148 9.80 29.16 -14.17
N GLU A 149 9.91 30.41 -13.72
CA GLU A 149 10.93 31.35 -14.23
C GLU A 149 12.37 30.92 -13.87
N ASN A 150 12.54 29.93 -13.00
CA ASN A 150 13.83 29.45 -12.49
C ASN A 150 14.02 27.94 -12.73
N ALA A 151 13.53 27.42 -13.87
CA ALA A 151 13.56 25.98 -14.16
C ALA A 151 14.97 25.37 -14.12
N GLU A 152 15.99 26.06 -14.64
CA GLU A 152 17.38 25.59 -14.60
C GLU A 152 17.91 25.48 -13.16
N MET A 153 17.68 26.49 -12.33
CA MET A 153 18.12 26.47 -10.93
C MET A 153 17.36 25.41 -10.11
N ALA A 154 16.06 25.24 -10.36
CA ALA A 154 15.28 24.16 -9.76
C ALA A 154 15.86 22.79 -10.14
N TRP A 155 16.25 22.61 -11.41
CA TRP A 155 16.91 21.38 -11.85
C TRP A 155 18.25 21.13 -11.17
N GLU A 156 19.10 22.15 -11.04
CA GLU A 156 20.36 22.05 -10.29
C GLU A 156 20.12 21.65 -8.82
N LEU A 157 19.10 22.22 -8.17
CA LEU A 157 18.70 21.84 -6.81
C LEU A 157 18.26 20.37 -6.75
N LEU A 158 17.44 19.91 -7.68
CA LEU A 158 17.02 18.50 -7.70
C LEU A 158 18.20 17.54 -7.91
N LYS A 159 19.15 17.89 -8.79
CA LYS A 159 20.40 17.11 -8.94
C LYS A 159 21.20 17.07 -7.64
N PHE A 160 21.35 18.20 -6.96
CA PHE A 160 22.03 18.26 -5.67
C PHE A 160 21.32 17.38 -4.63
N MET A 161 20.00 17.51 -4.48
CA MET A 161 19.20 16.73 -3.52
C MET A 161 19.27 15.22 -3.78
N ASN A 162 19.44 14.79 -5.04
CA ASN A 162 19.56 13.40 -5.44
C ASN A 162 21.01 12.90 -5.60
N SER A 163 22.00 13.74 -5.24
CA SER A 163 23.39 13.30 -5.20
C SER A 163 23.60 12.24 -4.12
N LYS A 164 24.62 11.38 -4.29
CA LYS A 164 24.93 10.34 -3.29
C LYS A 164 25.12 10.95 -1.91
N GLU A 165 25.90 12.02 -1.84
CA GLU A 165 26.22 12.73 -0.60
C GLU A 165 24.96 13.27 0.08
N SER A 166 24.11 14.00 -0.63
CA SER A 166 22.88 14.57 -0.07
C SER A 166 21.89 13.49 0.37
N VAL A 167 21.73 12.42 -0.40
CA VAL A 167 20.84 11.31 -0.04
C VAL A 167 21.37 10.55 1.18
N THR A 168 22.67 10.29 1.24
CA THR A 168 23.32 9.64 2.40
C THR A 168 23.16 10.51 3.65
N GLN A 169 23.45 11.81 3.55
CA GLN A 169 23.29 12.75 4.66
C GLN A 169 21.82 12.87 5.09
N GLY A 170 20.88 12.85 4.14
CA GLY A 170 19.46 12.93 4.40
C GLY A 170 18.82 11.63 4.92
N ALA A 171 19.50 10.49 4.79
CA ALA A 171 19.12 9.25 5.47
C ALA A 171 19.45 9.33 6.97
N GLY A 172 20.60 9.93 7.31
CA GLY A 172 21.03 10.09 8.70
C GLY A 172 21.27 8.73 9.37
N ASP A 173 20.98 8.66 10.68
CA ASP A 173 21.24 7.48 11.50
C ASP A 173 20.08 6.48 11.53
N THR A 174 18.93 6.83 10.94
CA THR A 174 17.78 5.92 10.83
C THR A 174 17.69 5.43 9.38
N PRO A 175 18.14 4.19 9.09
CA PRO A 175 18.09 3.65 7.76
C PRO A 175 16.66 3.72 7.20
N LYS A 176 16.57 4.07 5.93
CA LYS A 176 15.34 4.04 5.14
C LYS A 176 15.71 3.67 3.72
N ILE A 177 14.79 3.04 3.02
CA ILE A 177 14.97 2.76 1.60
C ILE A 177 14.98 4.09 0.85
N THR A 178 15.99 4.29 0.02
CA THR A 178 16.15 5.49 -0.81
C THR A 178 15.96 5.14 -2.29
N GLN A 179 15.81 6.18 -3.10
CA GLN A 179 15.78 6.10 -4.57
C GLN A 179 17.15 5.77 -5.20
N ARG A 180 18.19 5.53 -4.40
CA ARG A 180 19.58 5.30 -4.83
C ARG A 180 20.06 3.93 -4.37
N GLU A 181 20.18 3.00 -5.30
CA GLU A 181 20.71 1.64 -5.02
C GLU A 181 22.11 1.68 -4.38
N ASP A 182 22.98 2.58 -4.85
CA ASP A 182 24.34 2.74 -4.34
C ASP A 182 24.44 3.39 -2.95
N VAL A 183 23.37 4.03 -2.48
CA VAL A 183 23.23 4.46 -1.08
C VAL A 183 22.65 3.33 -0.26
N ASN A 184 21.59 2.67 -0.75
CA ASN A 184 20.94 1.54 -0.07
C ASN A 184 21.95 0.42 0.26
N ALA A 185 22.87 0.12 -0.66
CA ALA A 185 23.94 -0.85 -0.45
C ALA A 185 24.91 -0.51 0.71
N GLU A 186 24.96 0.75 1.14
CA GLU A 186 25.82 1.19 2.25
C GLU A 186 25.05 1.33 3.57
N ILE A 187 23.75 1.65 3.53
CA ILE A 187 22.97 2.02 4.72
C ILE A 187 21.99 0.95 5.21
N LEU A 188 21.58 0.00 4.36
CA LEU A 188 20.55 -0.97 4.73
C LEU A 188 21.10 -2.24 5.41
N ASP A 189 22.41 -2.48 5.36
CA ASP A 189 23.03 -3.68 5.94
C ASP A 189 22.83 -3.81 7.46
N VAL A 190 22.49 -2.71 8.14
CA VAL A 190 22.27 -2.68 9.60
C VAL A 190 20.84 -3.06 10.00
N ASP A 191 19.88 -3.02 9.06
CA ASP A 191 18.47 -3.34 9.32
C ASP A 191 18.02 -4.50 8.40
N PRO A 192 17.93 -5.74 8.93
CA PRO A 192 17.55 -6.91 8.15
C PRO A 192 16.19 -6.80 7.47
N MET A 193 15.24 -6.06 8.07
CA MET A 193 13.90 -5.90 7.53
C MET A 193 13.91 -4.95 6.33
N LEU A 194 14.63 -3.82 6.42
CA LEU A 194 14.76 -2.91 5.28
C LEU A 194 15.60 -3.51 4.14
N LYS A 195 16.62 -4.30 4.48
CA LYS A 195 17.37 -5.07 3.48
C LYS A 195 16.49 -6.08 2.75
N TYR A 196 15.68 -6.84 3.49
CA TYR A 196 14.70 -7.76 2.92
C TYR A 196 13.73 -7.03 1.97
N ILE A 197 13.18 -5.88 2.37
CA ILE A 197 12.30 -5.13 1.48
C ILE A 197 13.04 -4.71 0.20
N ALA A 198 14.26 -4.19 0.32
CA ALA A 198 15.03 -3.71 -0.81
C ALA A 198 15.44 -4.84 -1.79
N GLU A 199 15.84 -5.99 -1.27
CA GLU A 199 16.38 -7.10 -2.07
C GLU A 199 15.30 -8.07 -2.58
N ASP A 200 14.23 -8.30 -1.80
CA ASP A 200 13.25 -9.36 -2.09
C ASP A 200 11.85 -8.82 -2.43
N VAL A 201 11.44 -7.66 -1.89
CA VAL A 201 10.07 -7.13 -2.07
C VAL A 201 9.99 -6.11 -3.20
N LEU A 202 10.93 -5.17 -3.29
CA LEU A 202 10.95 -4.17 -4.38
C LEU A 202 11.03 -4.78 -5.78
N PRO A 203 11.76 -5.88 -6.04
CA PRO A 203 11.81 -6.47 -7.38
C PRO A 203 10.47 -6.98 -7.92
N VAL A 204 9.52 -7.31 -7.03
CA VAL A 204 8.17 -7.80 -7.40
C VAL A 204 7.08 -6.73 -7.24
N THR A 205 7.48 -5.47 -7.01
CA THR A 205 6.53 -4.41 -6.74
C THR A 205 5.87 -3.86 -8.00
N HIS A 206 4.59 -3.52 -7.87
CA HIS A 206 3.83 -2.79 -8.88
C HIS A 206 3.49 -1.37 -8.41
N TYR A 207 2.93 -0.55 -9.30
CA TYR A 207 2.62 0.85 -9.05
C TYR A 207 1.19 1.17 -9.46
N ARG A 208 0.58 2.14 -8.76
CA ARG A 208 -0.68 2.74 -9.21
C ARG A 208 -0.48 3.53 -10.51
N PRO A 209 -1.50 3.62 -11.38
CA PRO A 209 -1.40 4.37 -12.63
C PRO A 209 -1.25 5.88 -12.37
N GLY A 210 -0.44 6.55 -13.19
CA GLY A 210 -0.25 8.01 -13.17
C GLY A 210 -1.40 8.81 -13.79
N LEU A 211 -2.63 8.30 -13.74
CA LEU A 211 -3.80 8.84 -14.42
C LEU A 211 -4.60 9.80 -13.52
N ALA A 212 -5.18 10.83 -14.13
CA ALA A 212 -5.92 11.88 -13.41
C ALA A 212 -7.16 11.35 -12.67
N GLN A 213 -7.71 10.23 -13.14
CA GLN A 213 -8.88 9.55 -12.58
C GLN A 213 -8.54 8.71 -11.34
N TYR A 214 -7.28 8.29 -11.18
CA TYR A 214 -6.87 7.37 -10.11
C TYR A 214 -7.31 7.82 -8.70
N PRO A 215 -7.21 9.11 -8.29
CA PRO A 215 -7.67 9.52 -6.97
C PRO A 215 -9.15 9.21 -6.72
N GLN A 216 -10.01 9.32 -7.74
CA GLN A 216 -11.43 8.99 -7.63
C GLN A 216 -11.65 7.47 -7.61
N VAL A 217 -10.87 6.72 -8.38
CA VAL A 217 -10.88 5.24 -8.37
C VAL A 217 -10.42 4.70 -7.00
N SER A 218 -9.42 5.33 -6.39
CA SER A 218 -8.96 5.01 -5.03
C SER A 218 -10.08 5.18 -4.01
N VAL A 219 -10.84 6.28 -4.08
CA VAL A 219 -12.01 6.48 -3.20
C VAL A 219 -13.08 5.41 -3.43
N ALA A 220 -13.36 5.03 -4.68
CA ALA A 220 -14.32 3.97 -4.96
C ALA A 220 -13.90 2.61 -4.35
N MET A 221 -12.61 2.26 -4.37
CA MET A 221 -12.10 1.06 -3.69
C MET A 221 -12.21 1.17 -2.15
N GLN A 222 -11.98 2.36 -1.60
CA GLN A 222 -12.17 2.61 -0.17
C GLN A 222 -13.63 2.39 0.25
N GLU A 223 -14.57 2.95 -0.51
CA GLU A 223 -16.01 2.78 -0.29
C GLU A 223 -16.44 1.31 -0.41
N ALA A 224 -15.92 0.57 -1.39
CA ALA A 224 -16.20 -0.86 -1.55
C ALA A 224 -15.73 -1.67 -0.34
N SER A 225 -14.50 -1.41 0.14
CA SER A 225 -14.00 -2.07 1.36
C SER A 225 -14.82 -1.70 2.60
N GLU A 226 -15.27 -0.44 2.72
CA GLU A 226 -16.14 0.00 3.82
C GLU A 226 -17.48 -0.73 3.81
N ALA A 227 -18.09 -0.86 2.62
CA ALA A 227 -19.35 -1.54 2.44
C ALA A 227 -19.26 -2.99 2.94
N VAL A 228 -18.19 -3.71 2.55
CA VAL A 228 -17.97 -5.08 3.03
C VAL A 228 -17.79 -5.14 4.54
N VAL A 229 -16.94 -4.29 5.11
CA VAL A 229 -16.70 -4.26 6.56
C VAL A 229 -17.96 -3.90 7.35
N THR A 230 -18.89 -3.17 6.74
CA THR A 230 -20.18 -2.80 7.35
C THR A 230 -21.35 -3.73 6.99
N GLY A 231 -21.07 -4.84 6.30
CA GLY A 231 -22.00 -5.97 6.13
C GLY A 231 -22.60 -6.16 4.74
N THR A 232 -22.16 -5.41 3.73
CA THR A 232 -22.49 -5.68 2.32
C THR A 232 -21.73 -6.92 1.83
N SER A 233 -22.35 -7.72 0.96
CA SER A 233 -21.66 -8.87 0.36
C SER A 233 -20.53 -8.43 -0.57
N ALA A 234 -19.52 -9.28 -0.76
CA ALA A 234 -18.41 -8.98 -1.67
C ALA A 234 -18.90 -8.75 -3.12
N ASP A 235 -19.85 -9.57 -3.58
CA ASP A 235 -20.46 -9.43 -4.91
C ASP A 235 -21.20 -8.10 -5.07
N ASP A 236 -22.04 -7.71 -4.10
CA ASP A 236 -22.80 -6.46 -4.16
C ASP A 236 -21.84 -5.24 -4.09
N ALA A 237 -20.83 -5.30 -3.22
CA ALA A 237 -19.82 -4.25 -3.12
C ALA A 237 -18.98 -4.13 -4.40
N ALA A 238 -18.65 -5.25 -5.07
CA ALA A 238 -17.98 -5.25 -6.36
C ALA A 238 -18.87 -4.63 -7.46
N ALA A 239 -20.17 -4.95 -7.49
CA ALA A 239 -21.11 -4.37 -8.44
C ALA A 239 -21.31 -2.85 -8.24
N ASP A 240 -21.35 -2.40 -6.99
CA ASP A 240 -21.40 -0.97 -6.65
C ASP A 240 -20.09 -0.27 -7.05
N TYR A 241 -18.94 -0.93 -6.83
CA TYR A 241 -17.63 -0.46 -7.29
C TYR A 241 -17.56 -0.33 -8.81
N GLN A 242 -18.00 -1.35 -9.57
CA GLN A 242 -18.11 -1.32 -11.04
C GLN A 242 -18.90 -0.08 -11.49
N SER A 243 -20.09 0.10 -10.92
CA SER A 243 -20.97 1.23 -11.24
C SER A 243 -20.36 2.59 -10.89
N ALA A 244 -19.52 2.65 -9.85
CA ALA A 244 -18.76 3.85 -9.49
C ALA A 244 -17.62 4.11 -10.47
N LEU A 245 -16.89 3.07 -10.83
CA LEU A 245 -15.77 3.13 -11.76
C LEU A 245 -16.24 3.60 -13.14
N GLU A 246 -17.31 3.02 -13.70
CA GLU A 246 -17.90 3.44 -14.98
C GLU A 246 -18.29 4.93 -15.00
N ARG A 247 -18.79 5.46 -13.88
CA ARG A 247 -19.10 6.90 -13.75
C ARG A 247 -17.85 7.78 -13.75
N ILE A 248 -16.71 7.25 -13.32
CA ILE A 248 -15.43 7.97 -13.25
C ILE A 248 -14.71 7.93 -14.60
N VAL A 249 -14.65 6.77 -15.25
CA VAL A 249 -13.77 6.52 -16.40
C VAL A 249 -14.52 6.26 -17.72
N GLY A 250 -15.84 6.05 -17.68
CA GLY A 250 -16.65 5.61 -18.82
C GLY A 250 -16.77 4.08 -18.85
N ASP A 251 -17.93 3.58 -19.29
CA ASP A 251 -18.22 2.15 -19.42
C ASP A 251 -17.27 1.42 -20.38
N ASP A 252 -16.96 2.06 -21.51
CA ASP A 252 -16.02 1.55 -22.52
C ASP A 252 -14.56 1.40 -22.01
N ALA A 253 -14.25 1.88 -20.80
CA ALA A 253 -12.92 1.86 -20.19
C ALA A 253 -12.82 0.93 -18.97
N VAL A 254 -13.82 0.07 -18.71
CA VAL A 254 -13.85 -0.84 -17.56
C VAL A 254 -13.89 -2.30 -17.99
N ASN A 255 -12.97 -3.11 -17.47
CA ASN A 255 -13.04 -4.55 -17.52
C ASN A 255 -13.86 -5.04 -16.33
N GLY A 256 -15.13 -5.36 -16.58
CA GLY A 256 -16.07 -5.92 -15.61
C GLY A 256 -17.13 -6.72 -16.34
N GLY A 257 -17.61 -7.80 -15.71
CA GLY A 257 -18.59 -8.72 -16.30
C GLY A 257 -19.93 -8.08 -16.66
#